data_AF-A0A8S3JML4-F1
#
_entry.id   AF-A0A8S3JML4-F1
#
_cell.length_a   1.000
_cell.length_b   1.000
_cell.length_c   1.000
_cell.angle_alpha   90.00
_cell.angle_beta   90.00
_cell.angle_gamma   90.00
#
_symmetry.space_group_name_H-M   'P 1'
#
loop_
_entity.id
_entity.type
_entity.pdbx_description
1 polymer ?
#
loop_
_entity_poly.entity_id
_entity_poly.type
_entity_poly.pdbx_seq_one_letter_code
_entity_poly.pdbx_strand_id
1 'polypeptide(L)'
;GDITNFDGSGGERNYGKTLADENFNNKHSKPGTLSMTNFGSNTNNSQFFITYIELPFFDDTYIVLGEISSGMDVVHAIMNQGMLEFD
;
A
#
# COMPACT_ATOMS: atom_id res chain seq x y z
N GLY A 1 8.53 -0.90 1.44
CA GLY A 1 8.63 -1.23 0.01
C GLY A 1 9.60 -0.35 -0.77
N ASP A 2 10.14 0.71 -0.18
CA ASP A 2 11.28 1.42 -0.75
C ASP A 2 12.57 0.66 -0.40
N ILE A 3 13.15 -0.01 -1.39
CA ILE A 3 14.34 -0.86 -1.22
C ILE A 3 15.62 -0.14 -1.63
N THR A 4 15.54 1.10 -2.11
CA THR A 4 16.70 1.85 -2.60
C THR A 4 17.10 2.95 -1.62
N ASN A 5 16.14 3.76 -1.16
CA ASN A 5 16.42 4.94 -0.34
C ASN A 5 15.93 4.79 1.11
N PHE A 6 15.04 3.83 1.36
CA PHE A 6 14.48 3.52 2.69
C PHE A 6 13.75 4.68 3.38
N ASP A 7 13.32 5.68 2.61
CA ASP A 7 12.67 6.90 3.13
C ASP A 7 11.36 7.24 2.40
N GLY A 8 10.98 6.42 1.41
CA GLY A 8 9.78 6.62 0.60
C GLY A 8 10.02 7.42 -0.68
N SER A 9 11.22 7.96 -0.92
CA SER A 9 11.58 8.64 -2.17
C SER A 9 12.05 7.69 -3.28
N GLY A 10 12.32 6.43 -2.93
CA GLY A 10 12.90 5.43 -3.81
C GLY A 10 11.95 4.31 -4.22
N GLY A 11 12.54 3.13 -4.49
CA GLY A 11 11.85 1.93 -4.94
C GLY A 11 12.22 1.56 -6.38
N GLU A 12 12.20 0.26 -6.67
CA GLU A 12 12.56 -0.25 -7.98
C GLU A 12 11.37 -0.28 -8.93
N ARG A 13 11.72 -0.16 -10.21
CA ARG A 13 10.81 -0.17 -11.36
C ARG A 13 11.13 -1.38 -12.23
N ASN A 14 10.12 -2.02 -12.79
CA ASN A 14 10.36 -3.13 -13.70
C ASN A 14 11.01 -2.60 -15.00
N TYR A 15 12.25 -3.02 -15.28
CA TYR A 15 13.06 -2.51 -16.40
C TYR A 15 13.16 -0.97 -16.46
N GLY A 16 13.16 -0.30 -15.30
CA GLY A 16 13.22 1.16 -15.21
C GLY A 16 11.92 1.90 -15.51
N LYS A 17 10.81 1.20 -15.79
CA LYS A 17 9.48 1.77 -16.04
C LYS A 17 8.54 1.56 -14.84
N THR A 18 7.75 2.57 -14.52
CA THR A 18 6.64 2.41 -13.58
C THR A 18 5.56 1.51 -14.19
N LEU A 19 4.80 0.86 -13.32
CA LEU A 19 3.70 0.01 -13.73
C LEU A 19 2.42 0.85 -13.82
N ALA A 20 1.66 0.61 -14.90
CA ALA A 20 0.36 1.21 -15.11
C ALA A 20 -0.65 0.68 -14.09
N ASP A 21 -1.73 1.43 -13.92
CA ASP A 21 -2.82 1.03 -13.06
C ASP A 21 -3.60 -0.13 -13.69
N GLU A 22 -3.64 -1.32 -13.06
CA GLU A 22 -4.28 -2.52 -13.61
C GLU A 22 -5.82 -2.41 -13.68
N ASN A 23 -6.49 -2.21 -12.54
CA ASN A 23 -7.92 -1.89 -12.44
C ASN A 23 -8.27 -1.44 -11.00
N PHE A 24 -9.42 -0.76 -10.85
CA PHE A 24 -9.94 -0.32 -9.54
C PHE A 24 -11.21 -1.08 -9.12
N ASN A 25 -11.34 -2.36 -9.53
CA ASN A 25 -12.53 -3.16 -9.25
C ASN A 25 -12.63 -3.52 -7.76
N ASN A 26 -11.49 -3.75 -7.12
CA ASN A 26 -11.38 -4.03 -5.70
C ASN A 26 -11.25 -2.73 -4.90
N LYS A 27 -11.90 -2.66 -3.73
CA LYS A 27 -12.02 -1.46 -2.90
C LYS A 27 -11.40 -1.67 -1.52
N HIS A 28 -10.94 -0.60 -0.88
CA HIS A 28 -10.31 -0.61 0.44
C HIS A 28 -11.35 -0.69 1.58
N SER A 29 -12.25 -1.68 1.45
CA SER A 29 -13.44 -1.87 2.28
C SER A 29 -13.21 -2.72 3.53
N LYS A 30 -11.96 -3.12 3.81
CA LYS A 30 -11.59 -3.87 5.02
C LYS A 30 -10.12 -3.69 5.41
N PRO A 31 -9.77 -3.88 6.70
CA PRO A 31 -8.40 -4.09 7.14
C PRO A 31 -7.73 -5.26 6.41
N GLY A 32 -6.41 -5.20 6.27
CA GLY A 32 -5.61 -6.22 5.62
C GLY A 32 -5.60 -6.14 4.10
N THR A 33 -6.07 -5.04 3.51
CA THR A 33 -6.00 -4.82 2.06
C THR A 33 -4.56 -4.46 1.68
N LEU A 34 -3.97 -5.19 0.72
CA LEU A 34 -2.64 -4.93 0.16
C LEU A 34 -2.77 -4.10 -1.12
N SER A 35 -2.14 -2.94 -1.13
CA SER A 35 -2.20 -1.99 -2.26
C SER A 35 -0.84 -1.41 -2.61
N MET A 36 -0.69 -0.97 -3.86
CA MET A 36 0.51 -0.31 -4.36
C MET A 36 0.50 1.18 -4.04
N THR A 37 1.66 1.73 -3.68
CA THR A 37 1.85 3.18 -3.60
C THR A 37 2.22 3.71 -4.99
N ASN A 38 1.77 4.93 -5.29
CA ASN A 38 2.14 5.65 -6.51
C ASN A 38 2.46 7.12 -6.20
N PHE A 39 3.07 7.80 -7.18
CA PHE A 39 3.34 9.24 -7.22
C PHE A 39 2.46 9.93 -8.27
N GLY A 40 1.21 9.46 -8.41
CA GLY A 40 0.28 9.82 -9.49
C GLY A 40 -0.11 8.62 -10.36
N SER A 41 -1.16 8.76 -11.17
CA SER A 41 -1.69 7.66 -12.00
C SER A 41 -0.59 7.00 -12.84
N ASN A 42 -0.59 5.67 -12.89
CA ASN A 42 0.38 4.85 -13.64
C ASN A 42 1.85 4.98 -13.19
N THR A 43 2.09 5.34 -11.93
CA THR A 43 3.46 5.47 -11.38
C THR A 43 3.81 4.46 -10.29
N ASN A 44 3.16 3.29 -10.30
CA ASN A 44 3.43 2.23 -9.34
C ASN A 44 4.88 1.72 -9.47
N ASN A 45 5.54 1.47 -8.33
CA ASN A 45 6.89 0.92 -8.21
C ASN A 45 6.93 -0.18 -7.13
N SER A 46 8.07 -0.50 -6.51
CA SER A 46 8.14 -1.54 -5.47
C SER A 46 7.46 -1.19 -4.13
N GLN A 47 6.98 0.03 -3.94
CA GLN A 47 6.33 0.46 -2.69
C GLN A 47 4.88 -0.02 -2.61
N PHE A 48 4.50 -0.50 -1.43
CA PHE A 48 3.17 -0.99 -1.12
C PHE A 48 2.80 -0.61 0.32
N PHE A 49 1.52 -0.70 0.62
CA PHE A 49 0.97 -0.56 1.95
C PHE A 49 -0.05 -1.67 2.25
N ILE A 50 -0.24 -1.95 3.53
CA ILE A 50 -1.29 -2.83 4.04
C ILE A 50 -2.20 -1.98 4.92
N THR A 51 -3.50 -2.01 4.68
CA THR A 51 -4.45 -1.26 5.50
C THR A 51 -4.62 -1.93 6.86
N TYR A 52 -4.69 -1.15 7.95
CA TYR A 52 -5.03 -1.65 9.28
C TYR A 52 -6.48 -1.29 9.68
N ILE A 53 -7.11 -0.40 8.92
CA ILE A 53 -8.53 -0.01 8.98
C ILE A 53 -9.11 0.03 7.55
N GLU A 54 -10.42 0.21 7.43
CA GLU A 54 -11.07 0.54 6.15
C GLU A 54 -10.66 1.94 5.68
N LEU A 55 -10.35 2.10 4.39
CA LEU A 55 -9.89 3.38 3.82
C LEU A 55 -10.58 3.68 2.47
N PRO A 56 -11.92 3.87 2.41
CA PRO A 56 -12.63 4.06 1.14
C PRO A 56 -12.13 5.25 0.30
N PHE A 57 -11.52 6.25 0.95
CA PHE A 57 -10.94 7.42 0.27
C PHE A 57 -9.68 7.10 -0.55
N PHE A 58 -9.14 5.88 -0.47
CA PHE A 58 -8.06 5.38 -1.32
C PHE A 58 -8.56 4.69 -2.60
N ASP A 59 -9.87 4.48 -2.72
CA ASP A 59 -10.46 3.91 -3.92
C ASP A 59 -10.19 4.80 -5.14
N ASP A 60 -10.03 4.15 -6.29
CA ASP A 60 -9.73 4.79 -7.59
C ASP A 60 -8.41 5.58 -7.65
N THR A 61 -7.63 5.60 -6.56
CA THR A 61 -6.31 6.22 -6.46
C THR A 61 -5.22 5.19 -6.31
N TYR A 62 -5.44 4.17 -5.47
CA TYR A 62 -4.50 3.07 -5.25
C TYR A 62 -5.14 1.76 -5.67
N ILE A 63 -4.33 0.88 -6.25
CA ILE A 63 -4.81 -0.43 -6.69
C ILE A 63 -4.66 -1.44 -5.58
N VAL A 64 -5.74 -2.16 -5.33
CA VAL A 64 -5.75 -3.35 -4.49
C VAL A 64 -5.22 -4.54 -5.29
N LEU A 65 -4.09 -5.08 -4.83
CA LEU A 65 -3.47 -6.29 -5.40
C LEU A 65 -3.91 -7.57 -4.70
N GLY A 66 -4.35 -7.47 -3.45
CA GLY A 66 -4.74 -8.64 -2.68
C GLY A 66 -5.04 -8.31 -1.24
N GLU A 67 -5.10 -9.34 -0.42
CA GLU A 67 -5.52 -9.27 0.97
C GLU A 67 -4.68 -10.21 1.82
N ILE A 68 -4.45 -9.82 3.07
CA ILE A 68 -3.76 -10.66 4.05
C ILE A 68 -4.67 -11.83 4.44
N SER A 69 -4.25 -13.04 4.08
CA SER A 69 -4.97 -14.28 4.43
C SER A 69 -4.61 -14.80 5.83
N SER A 70 -3.44 -14.45 6.34
CA SER A 70 -2.95 -14.81 7.70
C SER A 70 -1.86 -13.82 8.14
N GLY A 71 -1.72 -13.60 9.45
CA GLY A 71 -0.66 -12.72 10.00
C GLY A 71 -1.09 -11.27 10.29
N MET A 72 -2.40 -11.01 10.40
CA MET A 72 -2.91 -9.67 10.77
C MET A 72 -2.50 -9.23 12.18
N ASP A 73 -2.22 -10.17 13.07
CA ASP A 73 -1.62 -9.90 14.38
C ASP A 73 -0.25 -9.21 14.26
N VAL A 74 0.56 -9.58 13.27
CA VAL A 74 1.83 -8.91 12.98
C VAL A 74 1.59 -7.49 12.47
N VAL A 75 0.60 -7.29 11.59
CA VAL A 75 0.22 -5.95 11.09
C VAL A 75 -0.21 -5.05 12.25
N HIS A 76 -1.05 -5.56 13.16
CA HIS A 76 -1.47 -4.83 14.36
C HIS A 76 -0.28 -4.53 15.28
N ALA A 77 0.63 -5.49 15.48
CA ALA A 77 1.81 -5.28 16.28
C ALA A 77 2.71 -4.17 15.71
N ILE A 78 2.92 -4.14 14.38
CA ILE A 78 3.67 -3.08 13.69
C ILE A 78 2.98 -1.72 13.88
N MET A 79 1.67 -1.64 13.69
CA MET A 79 0.91 -0.38 13.87
C MET A 79 1.06 0.17 15.30
N ASN A 80 0.98 -0.70 16.30
CA ASN A 80 1.11 -0.32 17.71
C ASN A 80 2.51 0.20 18.08
N GLN A 81 3.54 -0.06 17.27
CA GLN A 81 4.88 0.52 17.48
C GLN A 81 5.00 1.97 16.98
N GLY A 82 4.09 2.42 16.10
CA GLY A 82 4.17 3.71 15.40
C GLY A 82 3.03 4.68 15.67
N MET A 83 2.04 4.30 16.48
CA MET A 83 0.88 5.15 16.76
C MET A 83 1.26 6.27 17.73
N LEU A 84 1.43 7.49 17.21
CA LEU A 84 1.09 8.69 17.98
C LEU A 84 -0.43 8.73 18.02
N GLU A 85 -1.03 8.64 19.22
CA GLU A 85 -2.46 8.86 19.40
C GLU A 85 -2.81 10.24 18.83
N PHE A 86 -3.61 10.27 17.77
CA PHE A 86 -4.29 11.47 17.34
C PHE A 86 -5.70 11.38 17.91
N ASP A 87 -5.90 12.05 19.04
CA ASP A 87 -7.23 12.37 19.60
C ASP A 87 -8.04 13.27 18.66
#